data_AF-A0A9D9C1S9-F1
#
_entry.id   AF-A0A9D9C1S9-F1
#
_cell.length_a   1.000
_cell.length_b   1.000
_cell.length_c   1.000
_cell.angle_alpha   90.00
_cell.angle_beta   90.00
_cell.angle_gamma   90.00
#
_symmetry.space_group_name_H-M   'P 1'
#
loop_
_entity.id
_entity.type
_entity.pdbx_description
1 polymer ?
#
loop_
_entity_poly.entity_id
_entity_poly.type
_entity_poly.pdbx_seq_one_letter_code
_entity_poly.pdbx_strand_id
1 'polypeptide(L)'
;MLLSLLTREEKKYFIDLLNRVVLVDGKATETEQKIFNRLKYELGESFNSYKLSTLSIDKLINYFAKKNDSTKRLVYMNVVALTLNDELYSVEEHLLIEKIQEAFGISEKKKKELMKLVYAERDLRENAKRLISE
;
A
#
# COMPACT_ATOMS: atom_id res chain seq x y z
N MET A 1 4.90 -7.43 -3.01
CA MET A 1 4.76 -6.01 -3.37
C MET A 1 6.04 -5.58 -4.08
N LEU A 2 6.00 -4.49 -4.84
CA LEU A 2 7.14 -4.04 -5.67
C LEU A 2 7.97 -2.93 -4.97
N LEU A 3 8.12 -3.01 -3.65
CA LEU A 3 8.73 -1.95 -2.85
C LEU A 3 10.22 -1.78 -3.10
N SER A 4 10.89 -2.80 -3.66
CA SER A 4 12.29 -2.72 -4.08
C SER A 4 12.55 -1.59 -5.08
N LEU A 5 11.54 -1.18 -5.85
CA LEU A 5 11.62 -0.12 -6.86
C LEU A 5 11.57 1.30 -6.26
N LEU A 6 11.20 1.43 -4.98
CA LEU A 6 11.22 2.72 -4.28
C LEU A 6 12.63 3.03 -3.75
N THR A 7 12.99 4.30 -3.79
CA THR A 7 14.20 4.78 -3.09
C THR A 7 14.08 4.57 -1.58
N ARG A 8 15.21 4.60 -0.87
CA ARG A 8 15.23 4.46 0.60
C ARG A 8 14.38 5.52 1.30
N GLU A 9 14.34 6.74 0.76
CA GLU A 9 13.50 7.82 1.30
C GLU A 9 12.01 7.55 1.04
N GLU A 10 11.65 7.22 -0.20
CA GLU A 10 10.26 6.92 -0.56
C GLU A 10 9.70 5.73 0.20
N LYS A 11 10.51 4.71 0.48
CA LYS A 11 10.15 3.58 1.34
C LYS A 11 9.69 4.05 2.72
N LYS A 12 10.39 5.01 3.34
CA LYS A 12 10.01 5.55 4.65
C LYS A 12 8.66 6.25 4.58
N TYR A 13 8.50 7.20 3.65
CA TYR A 13 7.24 7.92 3.48
C TYR A 13 6.07 7.00 3.10
N PHE A 14 6.36 5.93 2.36
CA PHE A 14 5.35 4.97 1.95
C PHE A 14 4.82 4.18 3.15
N ILE A 15 5.66 3.83 4.09
CA ILE A 15 5.26 3.10 5.30
C ILE A 15 4.41 3.98 6.21
N ASP A 16 4.81 5.24 6.37
CA ASP A 16 3.97 6.22 7.06
C ASP A 16 2.61 6.33 6.37
N LEU A 17 2.56 6.37 5.04
CA LEU A 17 1.32 6.45 4.29
C LEU A 17 0.44 5.22 4.54
N LEU A 18 1.02 4.03 4.45
CA LEU A 18 0.31 2.77 4.69
C LEU A 18 -0.25 2.68 6.11
N ASN A 19 0.54 3.08 7.09
CA ASN A 19 0.08 3.09 8.47
C ASN A 19 -1.15 4.00 8.62
N ARG A 20 -1.12 5.19 8.01
CA ARG A 20 -2.28 6.11 8.02
C ARG A 20 -3.49 5.57 7.25
N VAL A 21 -3.27 4.81 6.17
CA VAL A 21 -4.34 4.18 5.39
C VAL A 21 -5.06 3.13 6.22
N VAL A 22 -4.30 2.26 6.90
CA VAL A 22 -4.87 1.14 7.70
C VAL A 22 -5.56 1.64 8.96
N LEU A 23 -5.11 2.77 9.51
CA LEU A 23 -5.71 3.41 10.68
C LEU A 23 -6.92 4.28 10.35
N VAL A 24 -7.33 4.40 9.08
CA VAL A 24 -8.37 5.36 8.68
C VAL A 24 -9.74 5.03 9.28
N ASP A 25 -10.02 3.74 9.52
CA ASP A 25 -11.27 3.23 10.10
C ASP A 25 -11.20 3.04 11.63
N GLY A 26 -10.05 3.31 12.25
CA GLY A 26 -9.81 3.21 13.69
C GLY A 26 -9.63 1.79 14.25
N LYS A 27 -9.61 0.73 13.43
CA LYS A 27 -9.40 -0.66 13.87
C LYS A 27 -8.05 -1.19 13.44
N ALA A 28 -7.05 -1.01 14.31
CA ALA A 28 -5.69 -1.43 13.97
C ALA A 28 -5.01 -2.07 15.19
N THR A 29 -4.67 -3.37 15.08
CA THR A 29 -3.80 -4.02 16.09
C THR A 29 -3.10 -5.31 15.60
N GLU A 30 -3.77 -6.28 14.97
CA GLU A 30 -3.04 -7.42 14.35
C GLU A 30 -2.61 -7.12 12.91
N THR A 31 -3.43 -6.36 12.19
CA THR A 31 -3.21 -5.97 10.79
C THR A 31 -1.98 -5.07 10.67
N GLU A 32 -1.77 -4.16 11.62
CA GLU A 32 -0.56 -3.32 11.68
C GLU A 32 0.72 -4.15 11.78
N GLN A 33 0.74 -5.17 12.64
CA GLN A 33 1.90 -6.05 12.79
C GLN A 33 2.13 -6.89 11.54
N LYS A 34 1.08 -7.40 10.90
CA LYS A 34 1.20 -8.12 9.62
C LYS A 34 1.76 -7.22 8.52
N ILE A 35 1.30 -5.97 8.43
CA ILE A 35 1.80 -4.99 7.47
C ILE A 35 3.25 -4.63 7.76
N PHE A 36 3.58 -4.31 9.01
CA PHE A 36 4.96 -4.04 9.42
C PHE A 36 5.90 -5.21 9.16
N ASN A 37 5.47 -6.44 9.42
CA ASN A 37 6.28 -7.64 9.19
C ASN A 37 6.50 -7.86 7.69
N ARG A 38 5.45 -7.75 6.87
CA ARG A 38 5.55 -7.86 5.41
C ARG A 38 6.48 -6.79 4.82
N LEU A 39 6.40 -5.56 5.33
CA LEU A 39 7.28 -4.46 4.95
C LEU A 39 8.72 -4.70 5.39
N LYS A 40 8.96 -5.18 6.62
CA LYS A 40 10.29 -5.56 7.12
C LYS A 40 10.98 -6.56 6.19
N TYR A 41 10.27 -7.60 5.77
CA TYR A 41 10.81 -8.60 4.85
C TYR A 41 11.19 -8.01 3.49
N GLU A 42 10.37 -7.11 2.92
CA GLU A 42 10.67 -6.51 1.62
C GLU A 42 11.73 -5.40 1.67
N LEU A 43 11.99 -4.81 2.84
CA LEU A 43 12.91 -3.68 3.02
C LEU A 43 14.29 -4.07 3.57
N GLY A 44 14.42 -5.26 4.16
CA GLY A 44 15.68 -5.80 4.68
C GLY A 44 16.25 -5.01 5.88
N GLU A 45 17.54 -5.19 6.16
CA GLU A 45 18.25 -4.64 7.34
C GLU A 45 18.19 -3.10 7.47
N SER A 46 17.86 -2.41 6.38
CA SER A 46 17.70 -0.95 6.33
C SER A 46 16.64 -0.39 7.29
N PHE A 47 15.84 -1.26 7.92
CA PHE A 47 14.62 -0.94 8.62
C PHE A 47 14.64 -1.13 10.14
N ASN A 48 15.68 -1.75 10.71
CA ASN A 48 15.74 -2.01 12.17
C ASN A 48 15.68 -0.75 13.05
N SER A 49 15.92 0.44 12.48
CA SER A 49 15.91 1.73 13.19
C SER A 49 14.79 2.69 12.78
N TYR A 50 13.86 2.28 11.90
CA TYR A 50 12.83 3.18 11.40
C TYR A 50 11.74 3.43 12.46
N LYS A 51 11.45 4.71 12.70
CA LYS A 51 10.34 5.18 13.53
C LYS A 51 9.33 5.88 12.65
N LEU A 52 8.05 5.59 12.88
CA LEU A 52 6.93 6.25 12.21
C LEU A 52 6.99 7.76 12.43
N SER A 53 6.71 8.52 11.39
CA SER A 53 6.66 9.97 11.46
C SER A 53 5.29 10.47 11.93
N THR A 54 5.27 11.72 12.42
CA THR A 54 4.05 12.42 12.83
C THR A 54 3.35 13.10 11.64
N LEU A 55 3.75 12.80 10.40
CA LEU A 55 3.17 13.42 9.22
C LEU A 55 1.70 13.01 9.05
N SER A 56 0.89 13.99 8.67
CA SER A 56 -0.51 13.75 8.31
C SER A 56 -0.60 13.05 6.96
N ILE A 57 -1.70 12.34 6.76
CA ILE A 57 -1.95 11.61 5.51
C ILE A 57 -1.89 12.54 4.28
N ASP A 58 -2.42 13.76 4.39
CA ASP A 58 -2.40 14.75 3.30
C ASP A 58 -0.99 15.17 2.91
N LYS A 59 -0.08 15.31 3.88
CA LYS A 59 1.32 15.63 3.58
C LYS A 59 2.02 14.49 2.85
N LEU A 60 1.70 13.25 3.21
CA LEU A 60 2.24 12.05 2.56
C LEU A 60 1.71 11.90 1.14
N ILE A 61 0.40 12.11 0.93
CA ILE A 61 -0.22 12.15 -0.40
C ILE A 61 0.43 13.24 -1.25
N ASN A 62 0.59 14.45 -0.71
CA ASN A 62 1.22 15.56 -1.42
C ASN A 62 2.70 15.31 -1.75
N TYR A 63 3.43 14.58 -0.91
CA TYR A 63 4.80 14.16 -1.20
C TYR A 63 4.86 13.29 -2.46
N PHE A 64 4.02 12.25 -2.52
CA PHE A 64 4.00 11.33 -3.66
C PHE A 64 3.36 11.93 -4.91
N ALA A 65 2.40 12.84 -4.78
CA ALA A 65 1.79 13.56 -5.90
C ALA A 65 2.82 14.35 -6.73
N LYS A 66 3.93 14.77 -6.12
CA LYS A 66 5.04 15.48 -6.78
C LYS A 66 6.08 14.57 -7.43
N LYS A 67 5.98 13.25 -7.26
CA LYS A 67 6.92 12.27 -7.85
C LYS A 67 6.58 12.02 -9.33
N ASN A 68 7.43 11.23 -10.00
CA ASN A 68 7.15 10.80 -11.36
C ASN A 68 5.98 9.79 -11.41
N ASP A 69 5.41 9.60 -12.60
CA ASP A 69 4.27 8.71 -12.84
C ASP A 69 4.52 7.27 -12.38
N SER A 70 5.73 6.76 -12.58
CA SER A 70 6.09 5.40 -12.19
C SER A 70 5.99 5.22 -10.68
N THR A 71 6.55 6.15 -9.89
CA THR A 71 6.46 6.15 -8.43
C THR A 71 5.02 6.30 -7.97
N LYS A 72 4.22 7.20 -8.56
CA LYS A 72 2.81 7.38 -8.21
C LYS A 72 2.00 6.09 -8.41
N ARG A 73 2.14 5.46 -9.58
CA ARG A 73 1.44 4.21 -9.92
C ARG A 73 1.88 3.06 -9.02
N LEU A 74 3.18 2.98 -8.72
CA LEU A 74 3.74 2.01 -7.81
C LEU A 74 3.15 2.16 -6.41
N VAL A 75 3.15 3.37 -5.85
CA VAL A 75 2.57 3.65 -4.53
C VAL A 75 1.08 3.31 -4.51
N TYR A 76 0.32 3.79 -5.50
CA TYR A 76 -1.11 3.52 -5.61
C TYR A 76 -1.42 2.03 -5.63
N MET A 77 -0.73 1.27 -6.50
CA MET A 77 -0.93 -0.18 -6.63
C MET A 77 -0.65 -0.91 -5.31
N ASN A 78 0.40 -0.54 -4.58
CA ASN A 78 0.72 -1.19 -3.31
C ASN A 78 -0.26 -0.79 -2.18
N VAL A 79 -0.80 0.44 -2.17
CA VAL A 79 -1.90 0.80 -1.26
C VAL A 79 -3.12 -0.09 -1.52
N VAL A 80 -3.55 -0.18 -2.77
CA VAL A 80 -4.69 -1.03 -3.19
C VAL A 80 -4.45 -2.50 -2.82
N ALA A 81 -3.24 -3.01 -3.04
CA ALA A 81 -2.87 -4.39 -2.70
C ALA A 81 -2.95 -4.69 -1.21
N LEU A 82 -2.83 -3.69 -0.34
CA LEU A 82 -2.93 -3.87 1.10
C LEU A 82 -4.37 -3.80 1.58
N THR A 83 -5.16 -2.83 1.10
CA THR A 83 -6.57 -2.67 1.47
C THR A 83 -7.45 -3.80 0.95
N LEU A 84 -7.07 -4.48 -0.15
CA LEU A 84 -7.83 -5.60 -0.71
C LEU A 84 -7.47 -6.98 -0.11
N ASN A 85 -6.59 -7.03 0.89
CA ASN A 85 -6.30 -8.28 1.62
C ASN A 85 -7.32 -8.58 2.72
N ASP A 86 -8.09 -7.58 3.15
CA ASP A 86 -9.14 -7.78 4.14
C ASP A 86 -10.49 -8.04 3.44
N GLU A 87 -11.30 -8.94 4.00
CA GLU A 87 -12.65 -9.22 3.48
C GLU A 87 -13.63 -8.07 3.77
N LEU A 88 -13.21 -7.14 4.63
CA LEU A 88 -13.99 -6.02 5.15
C LEU A 88 -13.48 -4.67 4.64
N TYR A 89 -13.27 -4.55 3.32
CA TYR A 89 -12.95 -3.27 2.67
C TYR A 89 -13.95 -2.17 3.09
N SER A 90 -13.48 -1.18 3.84
CA SER A 90 -14.31 -0.14 4.44
C SER A 90 -14.61 1.01 3.46
N VAL A 91 -15.64 1.81 3.77
CA VAL A 91 -15.97 3.01 2.99
C VAL A 91 -14.87 4.06 3.14
N GLU A 92 -14.27 4.16 4.32
CA GLU A 92 -13.19 5.10 4.64
C GLU A 92 -11.92 4.78 3.83
N GLU A 93 -11.55 3.50 3.71
CA GLU A 93 -10.46 3.06 2.84
C GLU A 93 -10.77 3.33 1.37
N HIS A 94 -12.02 3.12 0.95
CA HIS A 94 -12.46 3.43 -0.41
C HIS A 94 -12.25 4.90 -0.76
N LEU A 95 -12.81 5.80 0.05
CA LEU A 95 -12.69 7.24 -0.12
C LEU A 95 -11.23 7.69 -0.12
N LEU A 96 -10.40 7.07 0.72
CA LEU A 96 -8.98 7.39 0.77
C LEU A 96 -8.23 6.94 -0.48
N ILE A 97 -8.53 5.77 -1.03
CA ILE A 97 -7.93 5.31 -2.29
C ILE A 97 -8.33 6.22 -3.45
N GLU A 98 -9.58 6.67 -3.50
CA GLU A 98 -10.03 7.65 -4.51
C GLU A 98 -9.29 8.97 -4.35
N LYS A 99 -9.15 9.48 -3.12
CA LYS A 99 -8.36 10.68 -2.84
C LYS A 99 -6.90 10.56 -3.32
N ILE A 100 -6.27 9.42 -3.07
CA ILE A 100 -4.89 9.15 -3.54
C ILE A 100 -4.84 9.10 -5.07
N GLN A 101 -5.80 8.42 -5.70
CA GLN A 101 -5.90 8.34 -7.16
C GLN A 101 -5.97 9.73 -7.79
N GLU A 102 -6.89 10.57 -7.30
CA GLU A 102 -7.11 11.93 -7.80
C GLU A 102 -5.87 12.79 -7.61
N ALA A 103 -5.29 12.79 -6.41
CA ALA A 103 -4.07 13.55 -6.11
C ALA A 103 -2.88 13.12 -6.98
N PHE A 104 -2.84 11.84 -7.39
CA PHE A 104 -1.76 11.33 -8.23
C PHE A 104 -2.01 11.56 -9.72
N GLY A 105 -3.22 11.99 -10.12
CA GLY A 105 -3.60 12.14 -11.51
C GLY A 105 -3.72 10.81 -12.25
N ILE A 106 -4.08 9.73 -11.55
CA ILE A 106 -4.23 8.39 -12.15
C ILE A 106 -5.59 8.29 -12.82
N SER A 107 -5.59 8.07 -14.13
CA SER A 107 -6.83 7.88 -14.90
C SER A 107 -7.58 6.61 -14.48
N GLU A 108 -8.91 6.62 -14.60
CA GLU A 108 -9.76 5.45 -14.34
C GLU A 108 -9.33 4.21 -15.13
N LYS A 109 -8.90 4.39 -16.38
CA LYS A 109 -8.34 3.28 -17.19
C LYS A 109 -7.11 2.68 -16.52
N LYS A 110 -6.18 3.51 -16.06
CA LYS A 110 -4.94 3.04 -15.41
C LYS A 110 -5.21 2.42 -14.05
N LYS A 111 -6.13 2.99 -13.25
CA LYS A 111 -6.62 2.38 -12.00
C LYS A 111 -7.12 0.96 -12.22
N LYS A 112 -8.01 0.75 -13.20
CA LYS A 112 -8.54 -0.58 -13.55
C LYS A 112 -7.44 -1.56 -13.96
N GLU A 113 -6.45 -1.11 -14.74
CA GLU A 113 -5.30 -1.95 -15.12
C GLU A 113 -4.46 -2.36 -13.89
N LEU A 114 -4.17 -1.43 -12.97
CA LEU A 114 -3.42 -1.72 -11.75
C LEU A 114 -4.19 -2.65 -10.80
N MET A 115 -5.50 -2.42 -10.63
CA MET A 115 -6.35 -3.29 -9.80
C MET A 115 -6.40 -4.73 -10.34
N LYS A 116 -6.48 -4.90 -11.66
CA LYS A 116 -6.44 -6.25 -12.27
C LYS A 116 -5.17 -7.01 -11.92
N LEU A 117 -4.01 -6.34 -11.90
CA LEU A 117 -2.75 -6.96 -11.50
C LEU A 117 -2.76 -7.39 -10.03
N VAL A 118 -3.30 -6.54 -9.15
CA VAL A 118 -3.44 -6.85 -7.72
C VAL A 118 -4.33 -8.07 -7.50
N TYR A 119 -5.49 -8.14 -8.17
CA TYR A 119 -6.38 -9.30 -8.08
C TYR A 119 -5.71 -10.57 -8.61
N ALA A 120 -5.07 -10.51 -9.77
CA ALA A 120 -4.36 -11.65 -10.33
C ALA A 120 -3.26 -12.18 -9.39
N GLU A 121 -2.48 -11.28 -8.75
CA GLU A 121 -1.48 -11.67 -7.76
C GLU A 121 -2.13 -12.38 -6.54
N ARG A 122 -3.25 -11.84 -6.05
CA ARG A 122 -3.97 -12.42 -4.91
C ARG A 122 -4.50 -13.82 -5.24
N ASP A 123 -5.15 -13.98 -6.38
CA ASP A 123 -5.74 -15.26 -6.79
C ASP A 123 -4.66 -16.32 -6.99
N LEU A 124 -3.50 -15.96 -7.54
CA LEU A 124 -2.35 -16.86 -7.65
C LEU A 124 -1.83 -17.30 -6.27
N ARG A 125 -1.75 -16.37 -5.30
CA ARG A 125 -1.32 -16.69 -3.92
C ARG A 125 -2.31 -17.62 -3.22
N GLU A 126 -3.62 -17.39 -3.34
CA GLU A 126 -4.63 -18.27 -2.74
C GLU A 126 -4.65 -19.66 -3.37
N ASN A 127 -4.51 -19.75 -4.69
CA ASN A 127 -4.37 -21.03 -5.39
C ASN A 127 -3.14 -21.81 -4.91
N ALA A 128 -2.00 -21.13 -4.73
CA ALA A 128 -0.78 -21.76 -4.22
C ALA A 128 -0.98 -22.29 -2.78
N LYS A 129 -1.63 -21.52 -1.90
CA LYS A 129 -1.94 -21.97 -0.53
C LYS A 129 -2.80 -23.24 -0.55
N ARG A 130 -3.85 -23.26 -1.38
CA ARG A 130 -4.74 -24.41 -1.51
C ARG A 130 -4.01 -25.67 -1.97
N LEU A 131 -3.17 -25.55 -3.00
CA LEU A 131 -2.37 -26.67 -3.52
C LEU A 131 -1.35 -27.21 -2.51
N ILE A 132 -0.81 -26.35 -1.64
CA ILE A 132 0.14 -26.78 -0.59
C ILE A 132 -0.58 -27.46 0.57
N SER A 133 -1.84 -27.11 0.83
CA SER A 133 -2.65 -27.68 1.91
C SER A 133 -3.37 -29.00 1.55
N GLU A 134 -3.36 -29.38 0.27
CA GLU A 134 -3.80 -30.69 -0.24
C GLU A 134 -2.71 -31.75 -0.01
#